data_AF-A0A645BQH8-F1
#
_entry.id   AF-A0A645BQH8-F1
#
_cell.length_a   1.000
_cell.length_b   1.000
_cell.length_c   1.000
_cell.angle_alpha   90.00
_cell.angle_beta   90.00
_cell.angle_gamma   90.00
#
_symmetry.space_group_name_H-M   'P 1'
#
loop_
_entity.id
_entity.type
_entity.pdbx_description
1 polymer ?
#
loop_
_entity_poly.entity_id
_entity_poly.type
_entity_poly.pdbx_seq_one_letter_code
_entity_poly.pdbx_strand_id
1 'polypeptide(L)'
;MTFCRHVFRRSFLACLVIYFLFGNGGLNAAAEDMGSANIRTVTRNEEVFDAEHPMVYGLASEDAQDLINADIDKYVQRFYTGVENAGIKGKLRYFIYKNANNTLSMTLKIDNNTEDKKKAVTTYGLNYNLTTGKTIDLSNFYNKEALLNRAQDGLRYVYKLEKDKTLLYPDNYYIDTDDNIIAVYHAGAIADKALGEIEVDLTAADETRVKETPPGGMTEKLEEGIIAGTDVRLRQQPGLNTKIIGVLQDGESVRLGKQQTADGLSWTYVVRKNNDAGWVATQYCKKTAESVTANNTEKGLIVGEDVRLRSEPNLNADITDLFTKGENVEIIERLNAYDRDWCKVKRSNGSVGWVAAEYCETTK
;
A
#
# COMPACT_ATOMS: atom_id res chain seq x y z
N MET A 1 -61.80 -6.16 33.00
CA MET A 1 -62.09 -6.19 31.55
C MET A 1 -60.80 -5.98 30.78
N THR A 2 -60.45 -6.59 29.65
CA THR A 2 -60.72 -7.87 28.98
C THR A 2 -59.57 -7.98 27.96
N PHE A 3 -59.03 -9.19 27.76
CA PHE A 3 -58.04 -9.56 26.73
C PHE A 3 -58.37 -9.03 25.32
N CYS A 4 -57.34 -8.74 24.51
CA CYS A 4 -57.23 -9.37 23.17
C CYS A 4 -55.86 -9.17 22.49
N ARG A 5 -55.11 -10.27 22.34
CA ARG A 5 -54.26 -10.56 21.17
C ARG A 5 -55.14 -10.57 19.92
N HIS A 6 -54.68 -10.10 18.77
CA HIS A 6 -55.10 -10.64 17.47
C HIS A 6 -53.93 -10.70 16.48
N VAL A 7 -53.66 -11.94 16.07
CA VAL A 7 -52.92 -12.37 14.90
C VAL A 7 -53.78 -12.11 13.67
N PHE A 8 -53.19 -11.68 12.54
CA PHE A 8 -53.77 -11.92 11.22
C PHE A 8 -52.70 -12.32 10.20
N ARG A 9 -52.79 -13.57 9.76
CA ARG A 9 -52.27 -14.13 8.50
C ARG A 9 -53.33 -13.95 7.41
N ARG A 10 -52.90 -13.70 6.16
CA ARG A 10 -53.52 -14.02 4.84
C ARG A 10 -52.55 -13.42 3.79
N SER A 11 -51.71 -14.13 3.02
CA SER A 11 -51.86 -15.20 2.02
C SER A 11 -52.73 -14.84 0.79
N PHE A 12 -52.18 -15.20 -0.39
CA PHE A 12 -52.64 -15.04 -1.79
C PHE A 12 -52.24 -13.69 -2.44
N LEU A 13 -51.70 -13.60 -3.66
CA LEU A 13 -51.83 -14.46 -4.84
C LEU A 13 -50.63 -14.25 -5.80
N ALA A 14 -50.22 -15.32 -6.48
CA ALA A 14 -49.22 -15.36 -7.54
C ALA A 14 -49.60 -14.51 -8.77
N CYS A 15 -48.60 -13.99 -9.48
CA CYS A 15 -48.71 -13.80 -10.92
C CYS A 15 -47.35 -14.10 -11.58
N LEU A 16 -47.26 -15.35 -12.05
CA LEU A 16 -46.28 -15.85 -12.99
C LEU A 16 -46.74 -15.41 -14.39
N VAL A 17 -45.91 -14.64 -15.11
CA VAL A 17 -45.98 -14.59 -16.58
C VAL A 17 -44.56 -14.70 -17.10
N ILE A 18 -44.19 -15.92 -17.47
CA ILE A 18 -43.13 -16.24 -18.41
C ILE A 18 -43.81 -16.39 -19.77
N TYR A 19 -43.33 -15.72 -20.81
CA TYR A 19 -43.14 -16.37 -22.11
C TYR A 19 -42.04 -15.70 -22.95
N PHE A 20 -41.22 -16.59 -23.49
CA PHE A 20 -40.00 -16.45 -24.28
C PHE A 20 -40.17 -15.67 -25.59
N LEU A 21 -39.06 -15.11 -26.10
CA LEU A 21 -38.58 -15.42 -27.46
C LEU A 21 -37.04 -15.38 -27.53
N PHE A 22 -36.51 -16.41 -28.21
CA PHE A 22 -35.11 -16.67 -28.46
C PHE A 22 -34.47 -15.61 -29.36
N GLY A 23 -33.27 -15.16 -28.98
CA GLY A 23 -32.34 -14.44 -29.83
C GLY A 23 -30.93 -14.97 -29.59
N ASN A 24 -30.51 -15.90 -30.44
CA ASN A 24 -29.16 -16.44 -30.48
C ASN A 24 -28.22 -15.33 -30.96
N GLY A 25 -27.38 -14.79 -30.08
CA GLY A 25 -26.34 -13.81 -30.40
C GLY A 25 -25.35 -13.80 -29.25
N GLY A 26 -24.10 -14.17 -29.56
CA GLY A 26 -23.07 -14.58 -28.62
C GLY A 26 -23.07 -13.88 -27.25
N LEU A 27 -23.10 -14.68 -26.19
CA LEU A 27 -22.50 -14.26 -24.93
C LEU A 27 -21.00 -14.08 -25.18
N ASN A 28 -20.62 -12.88 -25.57
CA ASN A 28 -19.36 -12.33 -25.08
C ASN A 28 -19.55 -12.27 -23.57
N ALA A 29 -18.94 -13.22 -22.85
CA ALA A 29 -18.68 -13.04 -21.44
C ALA A 29 -17.94 -11.70 -21.33
N ALA A 30 -18.64 -10.69 -20.83
CA ALA A 30 -18.01 -9.45 -20.41
C ALA A 30 -16.90 -9.89 -19.46
N ALA A 31 -15.65 -9.55 -19.79
CA ALA A 31 -14.55 -9.71 -18.88
C ALA A 31 -14.99 -9.08 -17.55
N GLU A 32 -15.14 -9.88 -16.51
CA GLU A 32 -15.30 -9.34 -15.16
C GLU A 32 -14.11 -8.40 -14.96
N ASP A 33 -14.38 -7.13 -14.74
CA ASP A 33 -13.35 -6.14 -14.46
C ASP A 33 -12.70 -6.53 -13.14
N MET A 34 -11.62 -7.31 -13.23
CA MET A 34 -10.86 -7.85 -12.10
C MET A 34 -10.08 -6.71 -11.45
N GLY A 35 -10.79 -5.77 -10.83
CA GLY A 35 -10.19 -4.56 -10.28
C GLY A 35 -11.14 -3.44 -9.87
N SER A 36 -12.46 -3.63 -9.97
CA SER A 36 -13.46 -2.65 -9.50
C SER A 36 -14.46 -3.26 -8.52
N ALA A 37 -15.09 -2.40 -7.73
CA ALA A 37 -16.09 -2.74 -6.74
C ALA A 37 -17.51 -2.43 -7.24
N ASN A 38 -18.50 -3.25 -6.86
CA ASN A 38 -19.89 -2.81 -6.98
C ASN A 38 -20.22 -1.87 -5.83
N ILE A 39 -20.89 -0.76 -6.14
CA ILE A 39 -21.20 0.29 -5.17
C ILE A 39 -22.70 0.56 -5.21
N ARG A 40 -23.33 0.48 -4.04
CA ARG A 40 -24.73 0.84 -3.84
C ARG A 40 -24.79 2.14 -3.06
N THR A 41 -25.57 3.09 -3.55
CA THR A 41 -25.92 4.29 -2.78
C THR A 41 -26.92 3.93 -1.68
N VAL A 42 -26.58 4.24 -0.45
CA VAL A 42 -27.50 4.21 0.69
C VAL A 42 -27.94 5.65 0.95
N THR A 43 -29.26 5.86 0.96
CA THR A 43 -29.87 7.17 1.19
C THR A 43 -30.68 7.15 2.47
N ARG A 44 -30.53 8.19 3.30
CA ARG A 44 -31.35 8.42 4.48
C ARG A 44 -31.71 9.91 4.58
N ASN A 45 -33.01 10.19 4.57
CA ASN A 45 -33.54 11.55 4.63
C ASN A 45 -34.41 11.69 5.87
N GLU A 46 -34.09 12.69 6.70
CA GLU A 46 -34.84 13.07 7.90
C GLU A 46 -35.03 14.60 7.88
N GLU A 47 -35.82 15.14 8.81
CA GLU A 47 -36.07 16.59 8.89
C GLU A 47 -34.78 17.41 9.08
N VAL A 48 -33.83 16.85 9.83
CA VAL A 48 -32.59 17.51 10.25
C VAL A 48 -31.36 17.06 9.43
N PHE A 49 -31.49 16.10 8.51
CA PHE A 49 -30.39 15.77 7.60
C PHE A 49 -30.81 15.04 6.33
N ASP A 50 -29.92 15.09 5.34
CA ASP A 50 -30.04 14.38 4.07
C ASP A 50 -28.69 13.71 3.77
N ALA A 51 -28.65 12.37 3.82
CA ALA A 51 -27.43 11.58 3.71
C ALA A 51 -27.48 10.63 2.51
N GLU A 52 -26.43 10.71 1.68
CA GLU A 52 -26.10 9.71 0.67
C GLU A 52 -24.67 9.24 0.91
N HIS A 53 -24.47 7.93 1.09
CA HIS A 53 -23.16 7.34 1.28
C HIS A 53 -23.02 6.01 0.51
N PRO A 54 -21.80 5.60 0.16
CA PRO A 54 -21.59 4.36 -0.56
C PRO A 54 -21.64 3.16 0.38
N MET A 55 -22.02 2.02 -0.18
CA MET A 55 -21.81 0.69 0.38
C MET A 55 -21.19 -0.19 -0.69
N VAL A 56 -20.03 -0.75 -0.38
CA VAL A 56 -19.28 -1.66 -1.25
C VAL A 56 -19.85 -3.06 -1.11
N TYR A 57 -20.04 -3.77 -2.22
CA TYR A 57 -20.51 -5.16 -2.20
C TYR A 57 -19.96 -5.98 -3.37
N GLY A 58 -20.03 -7.30 -3.25
CA GLY A 58 -19.62 -8.23 -4.31
C GLY A 58 -18.11 -8.24 -4.58
N LEU A 59 -17.27 -7.88 -3.60
CA LEU A 59 -15.83 -8.11 -3.73
C LEU A 59 -15.51 -9.60 -3.57
N ALA A 60 -14.42 -10.04 -4.20
CA ALA A 60 -13.94 -11.42 -4.06
C ALA A 60 -13.52 -11.77 -2.62
N SER A 61 -13.08 -10.78 -1.84
CA SER A 61 -12.76 -10.92 -0.41
C SER A 61 -13.83 -10.23 0.42
N GLU A 62 -14.63 -11.02 1.14
CA GLU A 62 -15.63 -10.50 2.09
C GLU A 62 -14.96 -9.71 3.23
N ASP A 63 -13.79 -10.17 3.72
CA ASP A 63 -13.01 -9.45 4.73
C ASP A 63 -12.58 -8.06 4.23
N ALA A 64 -12.14 -7.95 2.98
CA ALA A 64 -11.75 -6.68 2.39
C ALA A 64 -12.95 -5.72 2.25
N GLN A 65 -14.09 -6.27 1.83
CA GLN A 65 -15.34 -5.53 1.73
C GLN A 65 -15.80 -5.01 3.09
N ASP A 66 -15.73 -5.84 4.12
CA ASP A 66 -16.13 -5.48 5.47
C ASP A 66 -15.21 -4.42 6.06
N LEU A 67 -13.89 -4.49 5.81
CA LEU A 67 -12.95 -3.45 6.21
C LEU A 67 -13.26 -2.09 5.56
N ILE A 68 -13.56 -2.08 4.25
CA ILE A 68 -13.90 -0.84 3.54
C ILE A 68 -15.21 -0.27 4.08
N ASN A 69 -16.26 -1.08 4.19
CA ASN A 69 -17.56 -0.62 4.67
C ASN A 69 -17.51 -0.17 6.13
N ALA A 70 -16.76 -0.86 6.99
CA ALA A 70 -16.57 -0.47 8.38
C ALA A 70 -15.81 0.87 8.49
N ASP A 71 -14.86 1.14 7.60
CA ASP A 71 -14.16 2.42 7.59
C ASP A 71 -15.06 3.56 7.09
N ILE A 72 -15.80 3.35 5.99
CA ILE A 72 -16.83 4.30 5.50
C ILE A 72 -17.84 4.61 6.62
N ASP A 73 -18.33 3.59 7.33
CA ASP A 73 -19.31 3.75 8.40
C ASP A 73 -18.82 4.67 9.51
N LYS A 74 -17.52 4.70 9.85
CA LYS A 74 -16.98 5.64 10.85
C LYS A 74 -17.29 7.10 10.50
N TYR A 75 -17.17 7.48 9.23
CA TYR A 75 -17.44 8.84 8.76
C TYR A 75 -18.94 9.12 8.69
N VAL A 76 -19.74 8.12 8.31
CA VAL A 76 -21.20 8.19 8.31
C VAL A 76 -21.75 8.37 9.73
N GLN A 77 -21.27 7.58 10.70
CA GLN A 77 -21.65 7.72 12.10
C GLN A 77 -21.21 9.08 12.66
N ARG A 78 -20.02 9.56 12.30
CA ARG A 78 -19.55 10.90 12.68
C ARG A 78 -20.49 12.00 12.19
N PHE A 79 -21.02 11.87 10.97
CA PHE A 79 -22.02 12.79 10.44
C PHE A 79 -23.30 12.76 11.28
N TYR A 80 -23.88 11.58 11.53
CA TYR A 80 -25.11 11.45 12.30
C TYR A 80 -24.96 12.00 13.73
N THR A 81 -23.90 11.60 14.44
CA THR A 81 -23.61 12.13 15.79
C THR A 81 -23.38 13.64 15.77
N GLY A 82 -22.78 14.19 14.72
CA GLY A 82 -22.59 15.63 14.56
C GLY A 82 -23.90 16.39 14.44
N VAL A 83 -24.84 15.87 13.64
CA VAL A 83 -26.18 16.45 13.48
C VAL A 83 -27.00 16.37 14.76
N GLU A 84 -27.03 15.19 15.42
CA GLU A 84 -27.78 14.97 16.66
C GLU A 84 -27.35 15.93 17.79
N ASN A 85 -26.04 16.11 17.97
CA ASN A 85 -25.50 16.95 19.05
C ASN A 85 -25.69 18.44 18.81
N ALA A 86 -25.65 18.88 17.54
CA ALA A 86 -25.68 20.30 17.21
C ALA A 86 -27.08 20.82 16.83
N GLY A 87 -28.03 19.94 16.51
CA GLY A 87 -29.37 20.32 16.04
C GLY A 87 -29.36 21.07 14.70
N ILE A 88 -28.29 20.89 13.91
CA ILE A 88 -28.06 21.61 12.65
C ILE A 88 -28.51 20.77 11.44
N LYS A 89 -28.96 21.42 10.36
CA LYS A 89 -29.30 20.71 9.13
C LYS A 89 -28.03 20.27 8.40
N GLY A 90 -27.77 18.96 8.38
CA GLY A 90 -26.59 18.38 7.73
C GLY A 90 -26.89 17.76 6.36
N LYS A 91 -25.93 17.82 5.44
CA LYS A 91 -25.94 17.01 4.22
C LYS A 91 -24.67 16.18 4.11
N LEU A 92 -24.81 14.88 3.84
CA LEU A 92 -23.70 13.98 3.50
C LEU A 92 -23.83 13.57 2.04
N ARG A 93 -22.74 13.71 1.27
CA ARG A 93 -22.63 13.28 -0.13
C ARG A 93 -21.31 12.58 -0.36
N TYR A 94 -21.25 11.74 -1.38
CA TYR A 94 -20.01 11.10 -1.80
C TYR A 94 -19.79 11.24 -3.31
N PHE A 95 -18.51 11.22 -3.71
CA PHE A 95 -18.10 11.23 -5.11
C PHE A 95 -17.03 10.18 -5.31
N ILE A 96 -17.20 9.30 -6.30
CA ILE A 96 -16.19 8.32 -6.69
C ILE A 96 -15.30 8.96 -7.74
N TYR A 97 -13.99 9.01 -7.47
CA TYR A 97 -12.99 9.52 -8.40
C TYR A 97 -12.28 8.39 -9.14
N LYS A 98 -12.15 7.22 -8.51
CA LYS A 98 -11.58 6.01 -9.13
C LYS A 98 -12.24 4.75 -8.58
N ASN A 99 -12.54 3.82 -9.48
CA ASN A 99 -13.01 2.48 -9.13
C ASN A 99 -12.51 1.50 -10.21
N ALA A 100 -11.21 1.28 -10.23
CA ALA A 100 -10.52 0.47 -11.24
C ALA A 100 -9.13 0.10 -10.72
N ASN A 101 -8.48 -0.88 -11.36
CA ASN A 101 -7.10 -1.26 -11.07
C ASN A 101 -6.86 -1.55 -9.57
N ASN A 102 -7.80 -2.28 -8.96
CA ASN A 102 -7.75 -2.67 -7.55
C ASN A 102 -7.76 -1.47 -6.57
N THR A 103 -8.23 -0.32 -7.03
CA THR A 103 -8.26 0.93 -6.27
C THR A 103 -9.66 1.53 -6.29
N LEU A 104 -10.17 1.82 -5.11
CA LEU A 104 -11.38 2.63 -4.92
C LEU A 104 -11.01 3.93 -4.21
N SER A 105 -11.15 5.05 -4.92
CA SER A 105 -10.94 6.39 -4.38
C SER A 105 -12.21 7.20 -4.48
N MET A 106 -12.58 7.84 -3.38
CA MET A 106 -13.78 8.66 -3.26
C MET A 106 -13.58 9.80 -2.27
N THR A 107 -14.51 10.76 -2.27
CA THR A 107 -14.66 11.67 -1.14
C THR A 107 -16.00 11.48 -0.44
N LEU A 108 -16.03 11.76 0.87
CA LEU A 108 -17.24 12.01 1.65
C LEU A 108 -17.27 13.48 2.05
N LYS A 109 -18.29 14.21 1.62
CA LYS A 109 -18.48 15.63 1.88
C LYS A 109 -19.65 15.84 2.82
N ILE A 110 -19.38 16.48 3.94
CA ILE A 110 -20.35 16.93 4.94
C ILE A 110 -20.54 18.43 4.77
N ASP A 111 -21.76 18.87 4.49
CA ASP A 111 -22.18 20.28 4.52
C ASP A 111 -23.15 20.49 5.68
N ASN A 112 -22.67 21.17 6.72
CA ASN A 112 -23.47 21.52 7.88
C ASN A 112 -23.99 22.95 7.74
N ASN A 113 -25.30 23.10 7.61
CA ASN A 113 -25.99 24.38 7.56
C ASN A 113 -26.50 24.75 8.97
N THR A 114 -25.99 25.88 9.48
CA THR A 114 -26.54 26.55 10.66
C THR A 114 -27.54 27.62 10.23
N GLU A 115 -28.58 27.89 11.04
CA GLU A 115 -29.52 29.01 10.80
C GLU A 115 -28.79 30.36 10.68
N ASP A 116 -27.63 30.51 11.35
CA ASP A 116 -26.82 31.74 11.40
C ASP A 116 -25.74 31.87 10.31
N LYS A 117 -25.92 31.23 9.15
CA LYS A 117 -25.15 31.45 7.89
C LYS A 117 -23.67 31.03 7.87
N LYS A 118 -23.15 30.25 8.82
CA LYS A 118 -21.82 29.64 8.67
C LYS A 118 -21.95 28.22 8.14
N LYS A 119 -21.78 28.05 6.83
CA LYS A 119 -21.62 26.73 6.20
C LYS A 119 -20.28 26.15 6.65
N ALA A 120 -20.32 25.09 7.45
CA ALA A 120 -19.14 24.31 7.74
C ALA A 120 -19.13 23.13 6.77
N VAL A 121 -18.21 23.18 5.80
CA VAL A 121 -18.02 22.11 4.82
C VAL A 121 -16.76 21.35 5.20
N THR A 122 -16.86 20.02 5.25
CA THR A 122 -15.75 19.11 5.45
C THR A 122 -15.78 17.98 4.44
N THR A 123 -14.68 17.83 3.71
CA THR A 123 -14.49 16.73 2.77
C THR A 123 -13.41 15.79 3.27
N TYR A 124 -13.70 14.49 3.26
CA TYR A 124 -12.78 13.40 3.59
C TYR A 124 -12.46 12.62 2.32
N GLY A 125 -11.20 12.50 1.96
CA GLY A 125 -10.73 11.63 0.90
C GLY A 125 -10.46 10.22 1.44
N LEU A 126 -11.07 9.24 0.80
CA LEU A 126 -11.02 7.83 1.19
C LEU A 126 -10.48 7.01 0.02
N ASN A 127 -9.42 6.25 0.27
CA ASN A 127 -8.68 5.53 -0.76
C ASN A 127 -8.42 4.10 -0.28
N TYR A 128 -8.89 3.09 -1.01
CA TYR A 128 -8.85 1.69 -0.60
C TYR A 128 -8.25 0.79 -1.67
N ASN A 129 -7.48 -0.20 -1.22
CA ASN A 129 -7.11 -1.34 -2.05
C ASN A 129 -8.24 -2.38 -2.02
N LEU A 130 -8.83 -2.70 -3.16
CA LEU A 130 -10.02 -3.55 -3.23
C LEU A 130 -9.75 -5.03 -2.90
N THR A 131 -8.50 -5.48 -3.00
CA THR A 131 -8.11 -6.85 -2.65
C THR A 131 -7.93 -7.02 -1.15
N THR A 132 -7.34 -6.02 -0.47
CA THR A 132 -6.99 -6.12 0.95
C THR A 132 -7.99 -5.41 1.87
N GLY A 133 -8.81 -4.51 1.33
CA GLY A 133 -9.71 -3.64 2.07
C GLY A 133 -9.01 -2.53 2.86
N LYS A 134 -7.68 -2.47 2.82
CA LYS A 134 -6.88 -1.50 3.57
C LYS A 134 -6.87 -0.14 2.88
N THR A 135 -6.73 0.92 3.67
CA THR A 135 -6.52 2.27 3.16
C THR A 135 -5.17 2.40 2.45
N ILE A 136 -5.13 3.18 1.38
CA ILE A 136 -3.89 3.55 0.68
C ILE A 136 -3.29 4.74 1.44
N ASP A 137 -2.01 4.65 1.79
CA ASP A 137 -1.29 5.71 2.50
C ASP A 137 -0.51 6.57 1.48
N LEU A 138 -0.47 7.89 1.68
CA LEU A 138 0.27 8.81 0.80
C LEU A 138 1.76 8.49 0.71
N SER A 139 2.31 7.90 1.77
CA SER A 139 3.71 7.43 1.80
C SER A 139 4.01 6.34 0.77
N ASN A 140 2.98 5.69 0.21
CA ASN A 140 3.14 4.75 -0.92
C ASN A 140 3.61 5.47 -2.19
N PHE A 141 3.24 6.74 -2.37
CA PHE A 141 3.58 7.52 -3.56
C PHE A 141 4.85 8.34 -3.36
N TYR A 142 4.90 9.08 -2.25
CA TYR A 142 5.95 10.06 -2.00
C TYR A 142 6.33 10.10 -0.52
N ASN A 143 7.61 10.35 -0.24
CA ASN A 143 8.04 10.56 1.13
C ASN A 143 7.48 11.89 1.69
N LYS A 144 7.52 12.03 3.02
CA LYS A 144 6.96 13.19 3.72
C LYS A 144 7.51 14.53 3.23
N GLU A 145 8.82 14.62 3.00
CA GLU A 145 9.47 15.85 2.54
C GLU A 145 9.01 16.23 1.12
N ALA A 146 8.96 15.25 0.21
CA ALA A 146 8.48 15.44 -1.15
C ALA A 146 7.00 15.85 -1.18
N LEU A 147 6.15 15.25 -0.34
CA LEU A 147 4.74 15.64 -0.21
C LEU A 147 4.59 17.09 0.26
N LEU A 148 5.38 17.49 1.26
CA LEU A 148 5.37 18.87 1.77
C LEU A 148 5.86 19.85 0.70
N ASN A 149 6.94 19.55 -0.02
CA ASN A 149 7.44 20.43 -1.07
C ASN A 149 6.42 20.59 -2.21
N ARG A 150 5.82 19.48 -2.67
CA ARG A 150 4.81 19.56 -3.73
C ARG A 150 3.53 20.27 -3.32
N ALA A 151 3.07 20.05 -2.09
CA ALA A 151 1.95 20.80 -1.56
C ALA A 151 2.26 22.31 -1.49
N GLN A 152 3.48 22.69 -1.07
CA GLN A 152 3.92 24.09 -1.09
C GLN A 152 3.94 24.66 -2.52
N ASP A 153 4.51 23.93 -3.47
CA ASP A 153 4.63 24.36 -4.86
C ASP A 153 3.24 24.57 -5.47
N GLY A 154 2.32 23.62 -5.28
CA GLY A 154 0.96 23.73 -5.77
C GLY A 154 0.17 24.88 -5.12
N LEU A 155 0.29 25.07 -3.79
CA LEU A 155 -0.34 26.20 -3.11
C LEU A 155 0.20 27.55 -3.60
N ARG A 156 1.51 27.64 -3.82
CA ARG A 156 2.13 28.84 -4.38
C ARG A 156 1.66 29.10 -5.79
N TYR A 157 1.59 28.08 -6.64
CA TYR A 157 1.28 28.25 -8.05
C TYR A 157 -0.21 28.56 -8.27
N VAL A 158 -1.10 27.80 -7.62
CA VAL A 158 -2.56 27.88 -7.81
C VAL A 158 -3.18 29.00 -6.98
N TYR A 159 -2.76 29.15 -5.71
CA TYR A 159 -3.40 30.08 -4.76
C TYR A 159 -2.55 31.30 -4.43
N LYS A 160 -1.34 31.42 -4.99
CA LYS A 160 -0.39 32.53 -4.76
C LYS A 160 -0.07 32.73 -3.27
N LEU A 161 -0.04 31.63 -2.51
CA LEU A 161 0.33 31.63 -1.10
C LEU A 161 1.86 31.49 -0.95
N GLU A 162 2.46 32.32 -0.10
CA GLU A 162 3.91 32.31 0.17
C GLU A 162 4.31 31.30 1.27
N LYS A 163 5.61 31.02 1.35
CA LYS A 163 6.26 29.89 2.06
C LYS A 163 6.20 29.97 3.60
N ASP A 164 5.68 31.05 4.14
CA ASP A 164 5.79 31.51 5.52
C ASP A 164 4.74 30.92 6.48
N LYS A 165 3.81 30.10 5.99
CA LYS A 165 2.93 29.28 6.84
C LYS A 165 3.50 27.88 7.02
N THR A 166 3.54 27.42 8.27
CA THR A 166 3.88 26.03 8.63
C THR A 166 3.00 25.09 7.81
N LEU A 167 3.57 24.46 6.78
CA LEU A 167 2.76 23.67 5.87
C LEU A 167 2.23 22.44 6.61
N LEU A 168 0.91 22.28 6.60
CA LEU A 168 0.27 21.08 7.09
C LEU A 168 0.53 19.94 6.10
N TYR A 169 0.99 18.81 6.63
CA TYR A 169 1.08 17.57 5.87
C TYR A 169 -0.29 17.25 5.27
N PRO A 170 -0.42 17.02 3.94
CA PRO A 170 -1.68 16.62 3.35
C PRO A 170 -1.99 15.20 3.83
N ASP A 171 -2.90 15.04 4.79
CA ASP A 171 -3.38 13.73 5.26
C ASP A 171 -4.74 13.36 4.65
N ASN A 172 -5.35 14.30 3.94
CA ASN A 172 -6.66 14.20 3.31
C ASN A 172 -6.53 14.37 1.80
N TYR A 173 -6.86 13.35 1.02
CA TYR A 173 -6.59 13.32 -0.42
C TYR A 173 -7.45 12.30 -1.17
N TYR A 174 -7.58 12.46 -2.48
CA TYR A 174 -8.16 11.45 -3.36
C TYR A 174 -7.23 11.15 -4.54
N ILE A 175 -7.47 10.03 -5.21
CA ILE A 175 -6.77 9.57 -6.41
C ILE A 175 -7.77 9.63 -7.55
N ASP A 176 -7.48 10.41 -8.59
CA ASP A 176 -8.37 10.52 -9.75
C ASP A 176 -8.21 9.37 -10.74
N THR A 177 -8.98 9.40 -11.83
CA THR A 177 -8.94 8.37 -12.87
C THR A 177 -7.58 8.25 -13.56
N ASP A 178 -6.78 9.32 -13.56
CA ASP A 178 -5.48 9.42 -14.22
C ASP A 178 -4.31 9.13 -13.26
N ASP A 179 -4.60 8.63 -12.05
CA ASP A 179 -3.62 8.39 -10.98
C ASP A 179 -2.97 9.65 -10.40
N ASN A 180 -3.58 10.84 -10.61
CA ASN A 180 -3.14 12.05 -9.93
C ASN A 180 -3.57 12.02 -8.46
N ILE A 181 -2.72 12.58 -7.60
CA ILE A 181 -2.93 12.61 -6.16
C ILE A 181 -3.37 14.02 -5.76
N ILE A 182 -4.63 14.17 -5.40
CA ILE A 182 -5.20 15.48 -5.10
C ILE A 182 -5.38 15.64 -3.59
N ALA A 183 -4.55 16.48 -2.98
CA ALA A 183 -4.69 16.85 -1.58
C ALA A 183 -5.84 17.84 -1.38
N VAL A 184 -6.66 17.63 -0.35
CA VAL A 184 -7.81 18.47 -0.02
C VAL A 184 -7.58 19.15 1.33
N TYR A 185 -7.43 20.47 1.30
CA TYR A 185 -7.23 21.31 2.46
C TYR A 185 -8.45 22.15 2.78
N HIS A 186 -8.71 22.37 4.06
CA HIS A 186 -9.55 23.48 4.49
C HIS A 186 -8.76 24.79 4.40
N ALA A 187 -9.26 25.77 3.66
CA ALA A 187 -8.56 27.05 3.51
C ALA A 187 -8.27 27.71 4.86
N GLY A 188 -9.13 27.57 5.87
CA GLY A 188 -8.86 28.09 7.22
C GLY A 188 -7.62 27.53 7.93
N ALA A 189 -7.06 26.41 7.47
CA ALA A 189 -5.84 25.84 8.01
C ALA A 189 -4.57 26.43 7.37
N ILE A 190 -4.65 26.90 6.12
CA ILE A 190 -3.47 27.23 5.30
C ILE A 190 -3.58 28.57 4.54
N ALA A 191 -4.76 29.18 4.48
CA ALA A 191 -5.11 30.31 3.63
C ALA A 191 -6.25 31.17 4.26
N ASP A 192 -6.83 32.09 3.48
CA ASP A 192 -8.04 32.82 3.89
C ASP A 192 -9.25 31.86 3.91
N LYS A 193 -10.03 31.87 4.99
CA LYS A 193 -11.24 31.04 5.14
C LYS A 193 -12.27 31.27 4.04
N ALA A 194 -12.27 32.43 3.39
CA ALA A 194 -13.15 32.74 2.27
C ALA A 194 -12.89 31.87 1.02
N LEU A 195 -11.70 31.26 0.90
CA LEU A 195 -11.36 30.37 -0.22
C LEU A 195 -12.02 28.98 -0.11
N GLY A 196 -12.65 28.64 1.02
CA GLY A 196 -13.38 27.38 1.17
C GLY A 196 -12.48 26.14 1.22
N GLU A 197 -12.68 25.21 0.29
CA GLU A 197 -11.85 24.01 0.13
C GLU A 197 -10.79 24.26 -0.94
N ILE A 198 -9.56 23.87 -0.64
CA ILE A 198 -8.40 24.04 -1.50
C ILE A 198 -7.95 22.66 -1.95
N GLU A 199 -7.85 22.47 -3.26
CA GLU A 199 -7.36 21.22 -3.86
C GLU A 199 -5.99 21.47 -4.49
N VAL A 200 -5.04 20.59 -4.19
CA VAL A 200 -3.67 20.69 -4.69
C VAL A 200 -3.27 19.38 -5.32
N ASP A 201 -2.96 19.43 -6.61
CA ASP A 201 -2.39 18.31 -7.35
C ASP A 201 -0.93 18.10 -6.90
N LEU A 202 -0.69 17.01 -6.16
CA LEU A 202 0.63 16.62 -5.68
C LEU A 202 1.44 15.85 -6.73
N THR A 203 0.88 15.62 -7.91
CA THR A 203 1.52 14.96 -9.05
C THR A 203 1.93 15.96 -10.13
N ALA A 204 1.42 17.20 -10.09
CA ALA A 204 1.82 18.29 -10.98
C ALA A 204 3.33 18.59 -10.88
N ALA A 205 3.98 18.72 -12.04
CA ALA A 205 5.39 19.10 -12.15
C ALA A 205 5.56 20.62 -12.21
N ASP A 206 6.54 21.18 -11.49
CA ASP A 206 6.94 22.59 -11.62
C ASP A 206 7.58 22.84 -13.00
N GLU A 207 6.95 23.67 -13.84
CA GLU A 207 7.41 24.00 -15.20
C GLU A 207 8.79 24.70 -15.25
N THR A 208 9.32 25.18 -14.11
CA THR A 208 10.62 25.88 -14.04
C THR A 208 11.78 25.03 -13.51
N ARG A 209 11.53 23.78 -13.13
CA ARG A 209 12.60 22.81 -12.80
C ARG A 209 12.88 21.98 -14.04
N VAL A 210 14.16 21.69 -14.33
CA VAL A 210 14.53 20.56 -15.21
C VAL A 210 13.61 19.41 -14.82
N LYS A 211 12.88 18.82 -15.78
CA LYS A 211 12.10 17.60 -15.54
C LYS A 211 13.05 16.60 -14.85
N GLU A 212 13.03 16.56 -13.53
CA GLU A 212 13.01 15.28 -12.87
C GLU A 212 11.67 14.74 -13.31
N THR A 213 11.74 13.93 -14.36
CA THR A 213 10.62 13.16 -14.84
C THR A 213 9.90 12.62 -13.59
N PRO A 214 8.56 12.65 -13.53
CA PRO A 214 7.86 11.67 -12.71
C PRO A 214 8.57 10.31 -12.91
N PRO A 215 8.57 9.35 -11.97
CA PRO A 215 8.75 7.98 -12.42
C PRO A 215 7.58 7.71 -13.36
N GLY A 216 7.79 8.04 -14.64
CA GLY A 216 6.76 8.13 -15.65
C GLY A 216 6.20 6.75 -15.80
N GLY A 217 4.87 6.65 -15.86
CA GLY A 217 4.12 5.43 -16.13
C GLY A 217 4.94 4.17 -15.96
N MET A 218 5.18 3.75 -14.73
CA MET A 218 5.90 2.53 -14.45
C MET A 218 5.03 1.72 -13.49
N THR A 219 4.42 0.67 -14.01
CA THR A 219 4.87 -0.66 -13.59
C THR A 219 6.36 -0.55 -13.28
N GLU A 220 6.73 -0.23 -12.02
CA GLU A 220 8.10 -0.43 -11.58
C GLU A 220 8.38 -1.87 -11.99
N LYS A 221 9.48 -2.07 -12.73
CA LYS A 221 9.96 -3.41 -13.00
C LYS A 221 10.39 -3.95 -11.64
N LEU A 222 9.40 -4.41 -10.89
CA LEU A 222 9.56 -5.07 -9.64
C LEU A 222 10.20 -6.39 -10.01
N GLU A 223 11.44 -6.55 -9.58
CA GLU A 223 12.16 -7.77 -9.83
C GLU A 223 11.71 -8.76 -8.77
N GLU A 224 11.37 -9.97 -9.21
CA GLU A 224 11.15 -11.07 -8.28
C GLU A 224 12.38 -11.16 -7.37
N GLY A 225 12.14 -11.44 -6.09
CA GLY A 225 13.18 -11.53 -5.08
C GLY A 225 12.75 -12.38 -3.90
N ILE A 226 13.70 -12.62 -3.00
CA ILE A 226 13.48 -13.29 -1.73
C ILE A 226 14.10 -12.46 -0.61
N ILE A 227 13.53 -12.59 0.58
CA ILE A 227 14.14 -12.08 1.80
C ILE A 227 15.20 -13.06 2.29
N ALA A 228 16.37 -12.54 2.66
CA ALA A 228 17.50 -13.31 3.17
C ALA A 228 17.82 -12.87 4.60
N GLY A 229 17.16 -13.48 5.58
CA GLY A 229 17.26 -13.17 7.00
C GLY A 229 15.98 -13.49 7.76
N THR A 230 16.12 -13.82 9.04
CA THR A 230 15.00 -14.08 9.96
C THR A 230 14.52 -12.78 10.62
N ASP A 231 13.20 -12.67 10.83
CA ASP A 231 12.53 -11.51 11.45
C ASP A 231 12.91 -10.14 10.87
N VAL A 232 13.02 -10.07 9.55
CA VAL A 232 13.40 -8.84 8.84
C VAL A 232 12.25 -7.83 8.93
N ARG A 233 12.57 -6.59 9.32
CA ARG A 233 11.55 -5.56 9.55
C ARG A 233 11.12 -4.92 8.23
N LEU A 234 9.83 -5.01 7.91
CA LEU A 234 9.18 -4.20 6.89
C LEU A 234 8.80 -2.86 7.52
N ARG A 235 9.36 -1.77 7.03
CA ARG A 235 9.18 -0.43 7.59
C ARG A 235 8.39 0.47 6.66
N GLN A 236 7.65 1.42 7.24
CA GLN A 236 6.86 2.37 6.45
C GLN A 236 7.73 3.32 5.61
N GLN A 237 8.94 3.62 6.08
CA GLN A 237 9.91 4.49 5.41
C GLN A 237 11.34 3.91 5.56
N PRO A 238 12.28 4.27 4.68
CA PRO A 238 13.68 3.88 4.85
C PRO A 238 14.23 4.56 6.11
N GLY A 239 14.86 3.79 6.98
CA GLY A 239 15.50 4.29 8.20
C GLY A 239 15.32 3.38 9.41
N LEU A 240 16.21 3.50 10.38
CA LEU A 240 16.22 2.68 11.59
C LEU A 240 15.12 3.08 12.59
N ASN A 241 14.68 4.34 12.53
CA ASN A 241 13.72 4.95 13.46
C ASN A 241 12.30 5.13 12.86
N THR A 242 12.02 4.46 11.75
CA THR A 242 10.70 4.53 11.07
C THR A 242 9.77 3.43 11.58
N LYS A 243 8.46 3.66 11.47
CA LYS A 243 7.42 2.72 11.94
C LYS A 243 7.61 1.35 11.30
N ILE A 244 7.68 0.30 12.12
CA ILE A 244 7.65 -1.09 11.67
C ILE A 244 6.19 -1.43 11.36
N ILE A 245 5.92 -1.86 10.13
CA ILE A 245 4.59 -2.18 9.62
C ILE A 245 4.41 -3.68 9.33
N GLY A 246 5.50 -4.45 9.43
CA GLY A 246 5.46 -5.90 9.32
C GLY A 246 6.81 -6.53 9.60
N VAL A 247 6.82 -7.85 9.65
CA VAL A 247 8.03 -8.68 9.82
C VAL A 247 8.02 -9.74 8.72
N LEU A 248 9.07 -9.79 7.90
CA LEU A 248 9.27 -10.75 6.82
C LEU A 248 10.13 -11.93 7.31
N GLN A 249 9.86 -13.11 6.77
CA GLN A 249 10.57 -14.34 7.12
C GLN A 249 11.65 -14.68 6.08
N ASP A 250 12.62 -15.50 6.48
CA ASP A 250 13.68 -15.95 5.58
C ASP A 250 13.09 -16.76 4.41
N GLY A 251 13.59 -16.51 3.20
CA GLY A 251 13.10 -17.11 1.96
C GLY A 251 11.73 -16.59 1.49
N GLU A 252 11.10 -15.63 2.18
CA GLU A 252 9.82 -15.07 1.77
C GLU A 252 9.93 -14.44 0.37
N SER A 253 9.13 -14.92 -0.58
CA SER A 253 9.11 -14.40 -1.95
C SER A 253 8.44 -13.03 -1.99
N VAL A 254 9.13 -12.07 -2.58
CA VAL A 254 8.72 -10.67 -2.65
C VAL A 254 9.07 -10.08 -4.01
N ARG A 255 8.54 -8.90 -4.26
CA ARG A 255 8.84 -8.08 -5.42
C ARG A 255 9.68 -6.89 -4.96
N LEU A 256 10.88 -6.75 -5.51
CA LEU A 256 11.87 -5.74 -5.14
C LEU A 256 11.80 -4.56 -6.11
N GLY A 257 11.66 -3.36 -5.56
CA GLY A 257 11.59 -2.11 -6.30
C GLY A 257 12.81 -1.23 -6.09
N LYS A 258 12.58 0.09 -6.12
CA LYS A 258 13.63 1.11 -5.97
C LYS A 258 14.42 1.00 -4.67
N GLN A 259 15.64 1.53 -4.69
CA GLN A 259 16.49 1.67 -3.51
C GLN A 259 16.62 3.13 -3.07
N GLN A 260 16.74 3.36 -1.76
CA GLN A 260 16.98 4.66 -1.15
C GLN A 260 18.00 4.55 -0.03
N THR A 261 18.82 5.58 0.15
CA THR A 261 19.78 5.64 1.26
C THR A 261 19.21 6.45 2.41
N ALA A 262 19.20 5.89 3.61
CA ALA A 262 18.81 6.58 4.85
C ALA A 262 19.59 5.98 6.04
N ASP A 263 19.97 6.81 7.01
CA ASP A 263 20.76 6.41 8.19
C ASP A 263 22.06 5.65 7.84
N GLY A 264 22.68 5.99 6.71
CA GLY A 264 23.90 5.32 6.23
C GLY A 264 23.69 3.91 5.65
N LEU A 265 22.44 3.47 5.51
CA LEU A 265 22.07 2.17 4.95
C LEU A 265 21.30 2.34 3.63
N SER A 266 21.46 1.38 2.72
CA SER A 266 20.57 1.24 1.56
C SER A 266 19.32 0.46 1.96
N TRP A 267 18.16 0.94 1.49
CA TRP A 267 16.84 0.38 1.73
C TRP A 267 16.19 0.07 0.39
N THR A 268 15.62 -1.11 0.25
CA THR A 268 14.88 -1.56 -0.94
C THR A 268 13.39 -1.52 -0.66
N TYR A 269 12.61 -1.01 -1.60
CA TYR A 269 11.15 -1.10 -1.56
C TYR A 269 10.74 -2.55 -1.84
N VAL A 270 9.94 -3.13 -0.96
CA VAL A 270 9.53 -4.53 -0.99
C VAL A 270 8.01 -4.59 -1.05
N VAL A 271 7.48 -5.36 -2.00
CA VAL A 271 6.06 -5.66 -2.13
C VAL A 271 5.85 -7.16 -1.92
N ARG A 272 4.99 -7.50 -0.97
CA ARG A 272 4.62 -8.89 -0.69
C ARG A 272 3.55 -9.41 -1.66
N LYS A 273 3.33 -10.72 -1.64
CA LYS A 273 2.21 -11.36 -2.38
C LYS A 273 0.84 -10.85 -1.96
N ASN A 274 0.66 -10.46 -0.70
CA ASN A 274 -0.58 -9.90 -0.18
C ASN A 274 -0.72 -8.37 -0.43
N ASN A 275 0.16 -7.79 -1.25
CA ASN A 275 0.24 -6.35 -1.54
C ASN A 275 0.60 -5.44 -0.35
N ASP A 276 0.98 -5.98 0.81
CA ASP A 276 1.67 -5.18 1.81
C ASP A 276 3.02 -4.73 1.25
N ALA A 277 3.34 -3.46 1.41
CA ALA A 277 4.57 -2.89 0.89
C ALA A 277 5.24 -1.95 1.88
N GLY A 278 6.56 -1.84 1.77
CA GLY A 278 7.38 -1.04 2.66
C GLY A 278 8.85 -1.13 2.32
N TRP A 279 9.69 -0.70 3.26
CA TRP A 279 11.13 -0.60 3.10
C TRP A 279 11.82 -1.62 3.98
N VAL A 280 12.75 -2.35 3.35
CA VAL A 280 13.61 -3.34 4.00
C VAL A 280 15.05 -2.92 3.76
N ALA A 281 15.94 -3.10 4.72
CA ALA A 281 17.35 -2.84 4.46
C ALA A 281 17.83 -3.74 3.32
N THR A 282 18.43 -3.15 2.29
CA THR A 282 18.76 -3.80 1.00
C THR A 282 19.57 -5.08 1.18
N GLN A 283 20.41 -5.15 2.21
CA GLN A 283 21.20 -6.35 2.55
C GLN A 283 20.34 -7.62 2.77
N TYR A 284 19.06 -7.47 3.09
CA TYR A 284 18.13 -8.59 3.27
C TYR A 284 17.30 -8.90 2.01
N CYS A 285 17.53 -8.22 0.89
CA CYS A 285 16.76 -8.39 -0.35
C CYS A 285 17.64 -9.04 -1.43
N LYS A 286 17.24 -10.22 -1.93
CA LYS A 286 17.94 -10.92 -3.02
C LYS A 286 17.06 -11.01 -4.26
N LYS A 287 17.52 -10.51 -5.40
CA LYS A 287 16.81 -10.61 -6.68
C LYS A 287 16.81 -12.05 -7.20
N THR A 288 15.69 -12.50 -7.73
CA THR A 288 15.43 -13.84 -8.31
C THR A 288 15.71 -13.86 -9.83
N ALA A 289 15.76 -12.70 -10.49
CA ALA A 289 16.19 -12.59 -11.88
C ALA A 289 17.72 -12.43 -11.99
N GLU A 290 18.43 -13.54 -11.82
CA GLU A 290 19.69 -13.94 -12.49
C GLU A 290 20.32 -15.12 -11.72
N SER A 291 19.85 -16.32 -12.05
CA SER A 291 20.73 -17.47 -12.25
C SER A 291 20.43 -17.86 -13.70
N VAL A 292 21.31 -17.68 -14.67
CA VAL A 292 22.69 -18.18 -14.74
C VAL A 292 23.53 -17.28 -15.68
N THR A 293 24.84 -17.23 -15.43
CA THR A 293 25.96 -16.77 -16.29
C THR A 293 26.29 -15.27 -16.38
N ALA A 294 26.95 -14.76 -15.34
CA ALA A 294 28.29 -14.20 -15.54
C ALA A 294 29.30 -15.14 -14.86
N ASN A 295 30.06 -15.86 -15.69
CA ASN A 295 31.19 -16.65 -15.26
C ASN A 295 32.24 -15.71 -14.65
N ASN A 296 32.26 -15.63 -13.33
CA ASN A 296 33.50 -15.75 -12.58
C ASN A 296 33.23 -16.78 -11.51
N THR A 297 33.37 -18.05 -11.89
CA THR A 297 33.38 -19.18 -10.97
C THR A 297 34.64 -19.04 -10.13
N GLU A 298 34.58 -18.18 -9.11
CA GLU A 298 35.67 -17.99 -8.18
C GLU A 298 35.81 -19.31 -7.41
N LYS A 299 36.87 -20.06 -7.70
CA LYS A 299 37.13 -21.33 -7.04
C LYS A 299 37.80 -21.07 -5.70
N GLY A 300 37.34 -21.77 -4.69
CA GLY A 300 37.92 -21.79 -3.36
C GLY A 300 38.57 -23.14 -3.06
N LEU A 301 39.68 -23.12 -2.34
CA LEU A 301 40.31 -24.27 -1.72
C LEU A 301 40.13 -24.20 -0.21
N ILE A 302 39.61 -25.26 0.40
CA ILE A 302 39.49 -25.33 1.86
C ILE A 302 40.85 -25.68 2.48
N VAL A 303 41.41 -24.81 3.33
CA VAL A 303 42.78 -24.96 3.84
C VAL A 303 42.89 -25.45 5.30
N GLY A 304 41.79 -25.38 6.07
CA GLY A 304 41.73 -25.81 7.47
C GLY A 304 41.39 -27.29 7.65
N GLU A 305 41.60 -27.79 8.88
CA GLU A 305 41.10 -29.10 9.35
C GLU A 305 39.80 -28.89 10.14
N ASP A 306 38.86 -29.83 10.04
CA ASP A 306 37.53 -29.77 10.66
C ASP A 306 36.71 -28.50 10.33
N VAL A 307 36.86 -27.99 9.11
CA VAL A 307 36.13 -26.81 8.65
C VAL A 307 34.65 -27.16 8.48
N ARG A 308 33.77 -26.34 9.04
CA ARG A 308 32.33 -26.60 9.09
C ARG A 308 31.60 -25.91 7.95
N LEU A 309 30.74 -26.65 7.27
CA LEU A 309 29.71 -26.11 6.39
C LEU A 309 28.51 -25.75 7.26
N ARG A 310 28.14 -24.48 7.29
CA ARG A 310 27.04 -23.97 8.12
C ARG A 310 25.85 -23.54 7.29
N SER A 311 24.65 -23.63 7.87
CA SER A 311 23.43 -23.14 7.24
C SER A 311 23.42 -21.61 7.07
N GLU A 312 24.05 -20.89 8.00
CA GLU A 312 24.12 -19.42 8.05
C GLU A 312 25.54 -18.91 8.34
N PRO A 313 25.87 -17.64 8.00
CA PRO A 313 27.20 -17.05 8.17
C PRO A 313 27.44 -16.56 9.60
N ASN A 314 27.30 -17.46 10.58
CA ASN A 314 27.56 -17.17 11.99
C ASN A 314 28.03 -18.42 12.75
N LEU A 315 28.64 -18.24 13.92
CA LEU A 315 29.21 -19.36 14.69
C LEU A 315 28.18 -20.24 15.41
N ASN A 316 26.94 -19.76 15.54
CA ASN A 316 25.83 -20.45 16.21
C ASN A 316 24.92 -21.22 15.24
N ALA A 317 25.12 -21.04 13.94
CA ALA A 317 24.35 -21.70 12.89
C ALA A 317 24.55 -23.21 12.89
N ASP A 318 23.53 -23.94 12.45
CA ASP A 318 23.59 -25.39 12.31
C ASP A 318 24.76 -25.80 11.40
N ILE A 319 25.51 -26.80 11.86
CA ILE A 319 26.58 -27.42 11.08
C ILE A 319 25.92 -28.49 10.22
N THR A 320 25.77 -28.19 8.93
CA THR A 320 25.13 -29.09 7.97
C THR A 320 26.09 -30.18 7.48
N ASP A 321 27.40 -29.90 7.49
CA ASP A 321 28.45 -30.88 7.14
C ASP A 321 29.85 -30.39 7.57
N LEU A 322 30.87 -31.22 7.35
CA LEU A 322 32.28 -30.82 7.40
C LEU A 322 32.93 -30.91 6.02
N PHE A 323 33.85 -29.98 5.75
CA PHE A 323 34.71 -30.02 4.59
C PHE A 323 35.92 -30.90 4.83
N THR A 324 36.41 -31.49 3.74
CA THR A 324 37.74 -32.12 3.76
C THR A 324 38.80 -31.06 3.46
N LYS A 325 39.95 -31.12 4.15
CA LYS A 325 41.08 -30.24 3.83
C LYS A 325 41.55 -30.48 2.38
N GLY A 326 41.75 -29.42 1.62
CA GLY A 326 42.05 -29.44 0.20
C GLY A 326 40.83 -29.62 -0.70
N GLU A 327 39.61 -29.59 -0.15
CA GLU A 327 38.39 -29.67 -0.95
C GLU A 327 38.22 -28.41 -1.82
N ASN A 328 37.91 -28.63 -3.10
CA ASN A 328 37.60 -27.55 -4.04
C ASN A 328 36.11 -27.23 -3.99
N VAL A 329 35.81 -25.95 -3.88
CA VAL A 329 34.44 -25.43 -3.80
C VAL A 329 34.26 -24.28 -4.77
N GLU A 330 33.01 -24.06 -5.18
CA GLU A 330 32.62 -22.88 -5.94
C GLU A 330 32.16 -21.80 -4.96
N ILE A 331 32.81 -20.63 -4.95
CA ILE A 331 32.38 -19.49 -4.15
C ILE A 331 31.27 -18.78 -4.92
N ILE A 332 30.08 -18.77 -4.33
CA ILE A 332 28.88 -18.17 -4.94
C ILE A 332 28.50 -16.83 -4.30
N GLU A 333 28.98 -16.53 -3.09
CA GLU A 333 28.70 -15.28 -2.38
C GLU A 333 29.81 -15.00 -1.34
N ARG A 334 30.08 -13.73 -1.05
CA ARG A 334 30.91 -13.30 0.09
C ARG A 334 30.10 -12.33 0.94
N LEU A 335 30.20 -12.46 2.26
CA LEU A 335 29.46 -11.63 3.20
C LEU A 335 30.30 -11.35 4.45
N ASN A 336 30.35 -10.10 4.88
CA ASN A 336 30.84 -9.75 6.21
C ASN A 336 29.66 -9.81 7.20
N ALA A 337 29.75 -10.67 8.21
CA ALA A 337 28.71 -10.87 9.22
C ALA A 337 29.32 -11.28 10.56
N TYR A 338 28.81 -10.70 11.66
CA TYR A 338 29.28 -10.95 13.03
C TYR A 338 30.80 -10.75 13.19
N ASP A 339 31.30 -9.62 12.68
CA ASP A 339 32.72 -9.21 12.70
C ASP A 339 33.68 -10.22 12.04
N ARG A 340 33.17 -11.00 11.08
CA ARG A 340 33.92 -12.02 10.34
C ARG A 340 33.48 -12.07 8.88
N ASP A 341 34.41 -12.37 7.98
CA ASP A 341 34.10 -12.63 6.57
C ASP A 341 33.68 -14.08 6.35
N TRP A 342 32.68 -14.29 5.50
CA TRP A 342 32.11 -15.57 5.15
C TRP A 342 32.04 -15.74 3.63
N CYS A 343 32.26 -16.97 3.17
CA CYS A 343 32.03 -17.40 1.80
C CYS A 343 30.82 -18.33 1.79
N LYS A 344 29.82 -18.04 0.97
CA LYS A 344 28.83 -19.04 0.60
C LYS A 344 29.42 -19.87 -0.52
N VAL A 345 29.40 -21.18 -0.34
CA VAL A 345 30.06 -22.09 -1.26
C VAL A 345 29.13 -23.21 -1.69
N LYS A 346 29.37 -23.70 -2.91
CA LYS A 346 28.72 -24.88 -3.48
C LYS A 346 29.76 -25.98 -3.67
N ARG A 347 29.45 -27.16 -3.15
CA ARG A 347 30.29 -28.38 -3.26
C ARG A 347 29.97 -29.13 -4.55
N SER A 348 30.88 -30.02 -4.96
CA SER A 348 30.69 -30.88 -6.12
C SER A 348 29.49 -31.83 -6.01
N ASN A 349 29.13 -32.23 -4.78
CA ASN A 349 27.94 -33.03 -4.49
C ASN A 349 26.61 -32.22 -4.52
N GLY A 350 26.68 -30.92 -4.79
CA GLY A 350 25.52 -30.02 -4.86
C GLY A 350 25.15 -29.33 -3.54
N SER A 351 25.76 -29.69 -2.41
CA SER A 351 25.50 -29.05 -1.12
C SER A 351 25.95 -27.59 -1.11
N VAL A 352 25.14 -26.73 -0.49
CA VAL A 352 25.38 -25.29 -0.39
C VAL A 352 25.33 -24.84 1.06
N GLY A 353 26.25 -23.98 1.46
CA GLY A 353 26.29 -23.42 2.82
C GLY A 353 27.42 -22.40 2.98
N TRP A 354 27.64 -21.96 4.21
CA TRP A 354 28.59 -20.93 4.56
C TRP A 354 29.83 -21.50 5.24
N VAL A 355 30.98 -20.97 4.88
CA VAL A 355 32.28 -21.23 5.49
C VAL A 355 32.94 -19.91 5.84
N ALA A 356 33.66 -19.84 6.96
CA ALA A 356 34.42 -18.64 7.28
C ALA A 356 35.52 -18.41 6.22
N ALA A 357 35.64 -17.19 5.73
CA ALA A 357 36.51 -16.85 4.61
C ALA A 357 37.99 -17.13 4.91
N GLU A 358 38.40 -17.07 6.18
CA GLU A 358 39.74 -17.46 6.65
C GLU A 358 40.12 -18.92 6.35
N TYR A 359 39.15 -19.78 6.03
CA TYR A 359 39.36 -21.18 5.66
C TYR A 359 39.08 -21.48 4.19
N CYS A 360 38.76 -20.47 3.38
CA CYS A 360 38.41 -20.63 1.96
C CYS A 360 39.29 -19.71 1.10
N GLU A 361 40.43 -20.24 0.65
CA GLU A 361 41.38 -19.49 -0.15
C GLU A 361 40.98 -19.48 -1.63
N THR A 362 40.99 -18.31 -2.23
CA THR A 362 40.77 -18.14 -3.67
C THR A 362 41.89 -18.75 -4.50
N THR A 363 41.50 -19.68 -5.37
CA THR A 363 42.36 -20.22 -6.43
C THR A 363 42.03 -19.51 -7.74
N LYS A 364 43.05 -18.97 -8.40
CA LYS A 364 42.90 -18.31 -9.71
C LYS A 364 42.59 -19.29 -10.83
#